data_AF-A0A2E0DP98-F1
#
_entry.id   AF-A0A2E0DP98-F1
#
_cell.length_a   1.000
_cell.length_b   1.000
_cell.length_c   1.000
_cell.angle_alpha   90.00
_cell.angle_beta   90.00
_cell.angle_gamma   90.00
#
_symmetry.space_group_name_H-M   'P 1'
#
loop_
_entity.id
_entity.type
_entity.pdbx_description
1 polymer ?
#
loop_
_entity_poly.entity_id
_entity_poly.type
_entity_poly.pdbx_seq_one_letter_code
_entity_poly.pdbx_strand_id
1 'polypeptide(L)' 'MRTLTDKCLIGGITPSAGGPLVVGSTADVDREVRDAIQQSGGTGFILGPGEVVEPSSKPENVDQILRSVLSVASG' A
#
# COMPACT_ATOMS: atom_id res chain seq x y z
N MET A 1 -0.18 -16.19 3.39
CA MET A 1 -1.36 -17.08 3.27
C MET A 1 -2.37 -16.64 4.32
N ARG A 2 -3.61 -16.27 3.94
CA ARG A 2 -4.61 -15.76 4.89
C ARG A 2 -5.19 -16.88 5.73
N THR A 3 -4.87 -16.93 7.03
CA THR A 3 -5.25 -18.02 7.93
C THR A 3 -6.57 -17.78 8.68
N LEU A 4 -7.03 -16.53 8.76
CA LEU A 4 -8.15 -16.14 9.64
C LEU A 4 -9.45 -15.76 8.90
N THR A 5 -9.40 -15.56 7.58
CA THR A 5 -10.59 -15.13 6.82
C THR A 5 -10.54 -15.53 5.34
N ASP A 6 -11.71 -15.84 4.80
CA ASP A 6 -11.98 -16.06 3.37
C ASP A 6 -12.38 -14.77 2.63
N LYS A 7 -12.60 -13.66 3.34
CA LYS A 7 -13.06 -12.39 2.78
C LYS A 7 -11.96 -11.64 2.03
N CYS A 8 -12.39 -10.73 1.14
CA CYS A 8 -11.50 -9.76 0.53
C CYS A 8 -11.03 -8.75 1.59
N LEU A 9 -9.72 -8.52 1.67
CA LEU A 9 -9.13 -7.53 2.57
C LEU A 9 -8.93 -6.21 1.84
N ILE A 10 -9.05 -5.09 2.56
CA ILE A 10 -8.77 -3.75 2.03
C ILE A 10 -7.82 -3.05 2.99
N GLY A 11 -6.72 -2.49 2.46
CA GLY A 11 -5.74 -1.76 3.26
C GLY A 11 -4.31 -1.91 2.73
N GLY A 12 -3.32 -1.80 3.60
CA GLY A 12 -1.92 -2.09 3.30
C GLY A 12 -0.98 -0.89 3.18
N ILE A 13 -1.50 0.34 3.22
CA ILE A 13 -0.68 1.56 3.30
C ILE A 13 -0.97 2.29 4.61
N THR A 14 0.09 2.67 5.32
CA THR A 14 -0.01 3.41 6.59
C THR A 14 -0.38 4.88 6.30
N PRO A 15 -1.58 5.34 6.68
CA PRO A 15 -2.10 6.66 6.29
C PRO A 15 -1.77 7.77 7.32
N SER A 16 -0.77 7.56 8.18
CA SER A 16 -0.50 8.47 9.30
C SER A 16 0.31 9.71 8.90
N ALA A 17 0.24 10.76 9.71
CA ALA A 17 1.11 11.95 9.62
C ALA A 17 2.61 11.60 9.60
N GLY A 18 2.99 10.49 10.24
CA GLY A 18 4.35 9.95 10.23
C GLY A 18 4.57 8.83 9.20
N GLY A 19 3.59 8.57 8.34
CA GLY A 19 3.60 7.50 7.37
C GLY A 19 4.38 7.86 6.09
N PRO A 20 4.60 6.87 5.22
CA PRO A 20 5.43 7.06 4.03
C PRO A 20 4.84 8.06 3.05
N LEU A 21 3.52 8.26 3.04
CA LEU A 21 2.87 9.26 2.18
C LEU A 21 3.20 10.70 2.56
N VAL A 22 3.49 10.97 3.84
CA VAL A 22 3.73 12.34 4.36
C VAL A 22 5.22 12.61 4.57
N VAL A 23 5.93 11.74 5.29
CA VAL A 23 7.34 11.99 5.67
C VAL A 23 8.35 11.11 4.93
N GLY A 24 7.91 9.98 4.37
CA GLY A 24 8.79 9.01 3.72
C GLY A 24 9.21 9.35 2.28
N SER A 25 9.91 8.39 1.67
CA SER A 25 10.31 8.38 0.25
C SER A 25 9.44 7.45 -0.59
N THR A 26 9.53 7.55 -1.92
CA THR A 26 8.87 6.62 -2.84
C THR A 26 9.34 5.17 -2.65
N ALA A 27 10.58 4.95 -2.21
CA ALA A 27 11.08 3.62 -1.88
C ALA A 27 10.41 3.03 -0.62
N ASP A 28 10.06 3.88 0.36
CA ASP A 28 9.31 3.44 1.53
C ASP A 28 7.88 3.03 1.16
N VAL A 29 7.25 3.75 0.23
CA VAL A 29 5.94 3.39 -0.34
C VAL A 29 6.03 2.05 -1.08
N ASP A 30 7.03 1.88 -1.95
CA ASP A 30 7.22 0.63 -2.70
C ASP A 30 7.38 -0.58 -1.78
N ARG A 31 8.14 -0.42 -0.68
CA ARG A 31 8.29 -1.45 0.34
C ARG A 31 6.95 -1.82 0.99
N GLU A 32 6.16 -0.84 1.47
CA GLU A 32 4.85 -1.14 2.08
C GLU A 32 3.91 -1.84 1.10
N VAL A 33 3.86 -1.38 -0.16
CA VAL A 33 3.05 -2.00 -1.22
C VAL A 33 3.42 -3.48 -1.38
N ARG A 34 4.71 -3.79 -1.54
CA ARG A 34 5.21 -5.16 -1.70
C ARG A 34 4.92 -6.02 -0.48
N ASP A 35 5.17 -5.49 0.72
CA ASP A 35 4.93 -6.18 1.97
C ASP A 35 3.44 -6.51 2.12
N ALA A 36 2.54 -5.58 1.83
CA ALA A 36 1.09 -5.80 1.89
C ALA A 36 0.62 -6.87 0.90
N ILE A 37 1.13 -6.84 -0.34
CA ILE A 37 0.85 -7.87 -1.35
C ILE A 37 1.35 -9.24 -0.88
N GLN A 38 2.58 -9.32 -0.37
CA GLN A 38 3.16 -10.57 0.11
C GLN A 38 2.39 -11.14 1.32
N GLN A 39 2.03 -10.29 2.28
CA GLN A 39 1.27 -10.68 3.47
C GLN A 39 -0.14 -11.18 3.11
N SER A 40 -0.80 -10.55 2.14
CA SER A 40 -2.10 -11.00 1.64
C SER A 40 -2.02 -12.32 0.84
N GLY A 41 -0.83 -12.69 0.35
CA GLY A 41 -0.63 -13.82 -0.56
C GLY A 41 -0.98 -13.50 -2.01
N GLY A 42 -0.98 -12.22 -2.39
CA GLY A 42 -1.14 -11.76 -3.78
C GLY A 42 -2.56 -11.81 -4.34
N THR A 43 -3.56 -12.26 -3.57
CA THR A 43 -4.95 -12.39 -4.05
C THR A 43 -5.98 -12.11 -2.96
N GLY A 44 -7.21 -11.78 -3.38
CA GLY A 44 -8.30 -11.46 -2.47
C GLY A 44 -8.00 -10.25 -1.58
N PHE A 45 -7.38 -9.23 -2.17
CA PHE A 45 -6.89 -8.04 -1.50
C PHE A 45 -7.02 -6.82 -2.42
N ILE A 46 -7.51 -5.71 -1.89
CA ILE A 46 -7.51 -4.40 -2.54
C ILE A 46 -6.53 -3.52 -1.76
N LEU A 47 -5.46 -3.10 -2.43
CA LEU A 47 -4.49 -2.21 -1.82
C LEU A 47 -5.07 -0.80 -1.72
N GLY A 48 -4.97 -0.21 -0.53
CA GLY A 48 -5.34 1.17 -0.29
C GLY A 48 -4.85 1.66 1.08
N PRO A 49 -4.94 2.97 1.33
CA PRO A 49 -4.70 3.51 2.66
C PRO A 49 -5.78 3.01 3.64
N GLY A 50 -5.37 2.67 4.86
CA GLY A 50 -6.30 2.22 5.91
C GLY A 50 -7.24 3.32 6.43
N GLU A 51 -6.98 4.57 6.06
CA GLU A 51 -7.72 5.78 6.42
C GLU A 51 -7.67 6.75 5.24
N VAL A 52 -8.31 7.92 5.39
CA VAL A 52 -8.24 9.00 4.39
C VAL A 52 -6.82 9.55 4.33
N VAL A 53 -6.31 9.75 3.12
CA VAL A 53 -4.98 10.32 2.87
C VAL A 53 -4.92 11.76 3.36
N GLU A 54 -3.88 12.10 4.11
CA GLU A 54 -3.68 13.47 4.58
C GLU A 54 -3.44 14.45 3.42
N PRO A 55 -4.00 15.68 3.48
CA PRO A 55 -3.74 16.72 2.47
C PRO A 55 -2.27 17.12 2.36
N SER A 56 -1.49 16.90 3.42
CA SER A 56 -0.04 17.16 3.50
C SER A 56 0.80 16.09 2.78
N SER A 57 0.17 15.02 2.28
CA SER A 57 0.87 13.94 1.59
C SER A 57 1.58 14.42 0.33
N LYS A 58 2.78 13.89 0.11
CA LYS A 58 3.59 14.19 -1.07
C LYS A 58 2.93 13.55 -2.31
N PRO A 59 2.57 14.32 -3.35
CA PRO A 59 1.90 13.78 -4.53
C PRO A 59 2.68 12.63 -5.20
N GLU A 60 4.01 12.73 -5.25
CA GLU A 60 4.87 11.69 -5.81
C GLU A 60 4.79 10.37 -5.04
N ASN A 61 4.57 10.42 -3.73
CA ASN A 61 4.42 9.22 -2.91
C ASN A 61 3.03 8.60 -3.07
N VAL A 62 1.99 9.42 -3.29
CA VAL A 62 0.64 8.93 -3.62
C VAL A 62 0.66 8.24 -4.99
N ASP A 63 1.25 8.88 -6.01
CA ASP A 63 1.40 8.31 -7.36
C ASP A 63 2.21 7.01 -7.35
N GLN A 64 3.19 6.90 -6.44
CA GLN A 64 4.02 5.72 -6.33
C GLN A 64 3.23 4.45 -5.97
N ILE A 65 2.12 4.57 -5.24
CA ILE A 65 1.26 3.41 -4.89
C ILE A 65 0.85 2.67 -6.17
N LEU A 66 0.30 3.41 -7.16
CA LEU A 66 -0.14 2.82 -8.43
C LEU A 66 1.04 2.22 -9.21
N ARG A 67 2.18 2.93 -9.26
CA ARG A 67 3.39 2.46 -9.97
C ARG A 67 3.88 1.14 -9.39
N SER A 68 3.95 1.03 -8.07
CA SER A 68 4.39 -0.18 -7.38
C SER A 68 3.43 -1.35 -7.61
N VAL A 69 2.11 -1.12 -7.55
CA VAL A 69 1.11 -2.16 -7.86
C VAL A 69 1.26 -2.68 -9.28
N LEU A 70 1.36 -1.78 -10.27
CA LEU A 70 1.52 -2.15 -11.68
C LEU A 70 2.83 -2.90 -11.94
N SER A 71 3.91 -2.50 -11.26
CA SER A 71 5.20 -3.18 -11.35
C SER A 71 5.14 -4.62 -10.83
N VAL A 72 4.40 -4.88 -9.75
CA VAL A 72 4.24 -6.22 -9.19
C VAL A 72 3.27 -7.06 -10.01
N ALA A 73 2.22 -6.46 -10.58
CA ALA A 73 1.24 -7.18 -11.40
C ALA A 73 1.76 -7.58 -12.79
N SER A 74 2.80 -6.89 -13.29
CA SER A 74 3.37 -7.12 -14.62
C SER A 74 4.56 -8.11 -14.63
N GLY A 75 5.02 -8.56 -13.45
CA GLY A 75 6.15 -9.49 -13.29
C GLY A 75 5.69 -10.86 -12.86
#